data_AF-X1UQQ2-F1
#
_entry.id   AF-X1UQQ2-F1
#
_cell.length_a   1.000
_cell.length_b   1.000
_cell.length_c   1.000
_cell.angle_alpha   90.00
_cell.angle_beta   90.00
_cell.angle_gamma   90.00
#
_symmetry.space_group_name_H-M   'P 1'
#
loop_
_entity.id
_entity.type
_entity.pdbx_description
1 polymer ?
#
loop_
_entity_poly.entity_id
_entity_poly.type
_entity_poly.pdbx_seq_one_letter_code
_entity_poly.pdbx_strand_id
1 'polypeptide(L)'
;GEMAEETGVRVYLDKVPLKYTGLSYDEIWISESQERMALAVPPEHIEELMSLFASEDVEAAVIGEFTNDRRLKLFYQDNLVCDLGMEFLHKGLPQVKTEAVWQQPQHAEPDFSCPSDLTEALLRILGSWNVCSKEWVIRQYDHEVQGGSVLKPLVGKDNDGPGDAAITRPLLDSEVGVIVAN
;
A
#
# COMPACT_ATOMS: atom_id res chain seq x y z
N GLY A 1 14.70 5.77 8.44
CA GLY A 1 15.66 6.35 7.47
C GLY A 1 15.04 7.54 6.77
N GLU A 2 13.95 7.32 6.04
CA GLU A 2 13.27 8.33 5.20
C GLU A 2 12.77 9.55 5.97
N MET A 3 11.99 9.36 7.05
CA MET A 3 11.47 10.48 7.86
C MET A 3 12.56 11.41 8.43
N ALA A 4 13.80 10.94 8.49
CA ALA A 4 14.93 11.62 9.10
C ALA A 4 16.01 12.02 8.07
N GLU A 5 15.72 11.98 6.77
CA GLU A 5 16.70 12.23 5.71
C GLU A 5 17.45 13.56 5.90
N GLU A 6 16.73 14.64 6.18
CA GLU A 6 17.31 15.99 6.28
C GLU A 6 17.89 16.33 7.66
N THR A 7 17.59 15.52 8.68
CA THR A 7 17.83 15.81 10.10
C THR A 7 18.82 14.85 10.73
N GLY A 8 18.54 13.54 10.71
CA GLY A 8 19.20 12.52 11.51
C GLY A 8 18.24 11.89 12.52
N VAL A 9 18.56 10.68 12.99
CA VAL A 9 17.75 9.96 13.98
C VAL A 9 18.60 9.03 14.81
N ARG A 10 18.26 8.95 16.09
CA ARG A 10 18.72 7.90 16.99
C ARG A 10 17.58 6.96 17.32
N VAL A 11 17.78 5.66 17.09
CA VAL A 11 16.78 4.62 17.37
C VAL A 11 17.36 3.59 18.34
N TYR A 12 16.55 3.16 19.29
CA TYR A 12 16.83 2.11 20.27
C TYR A 12 16.01 0.88 19.91
N LEU A 13 16.67 -0.12 19.35
CA LEU A 13 16.04 -1.32 18.79
C LEU A 13 15.45 -2.21 19.89
N ASP A 14 16.01 -2.18 21.10
CA ASP A 14 15.50 -2.89 22.28
C ASP A 14 14.17 -2.33 22.82
N LYS A 15 13.75 -1.13 22.38
CA LYS A 15 12.45 -0.55 22.72
C LYS A 15 11.34 -0.93 21.74
N VAL A 16 11.67 -1.57 20.63
CA VAL A 16 10.68 -1.99 19.63
C VAL A 16 9.90 -3.18 20.18
N PRO A 17 8.56 -3.15 20.21
CA PRO A 17 7.76 -4.31 20.60
C PRO A 17 7.99 -5.47 19.62
N LEU A 18 8.32 -6.65 20.15
CA LEU A 18 8.67 -7.83 19.35
C LEU A 18 7.62 -8.93 19.55
N LYS A 19 7.14 -9.50 18.43
CA LYS A 19 6.29 -10.70 18.45
C LYS A 19 7.08 -11.99 18.71
N TYR A 20 8.37 -11.99 18.40
CA TYR A 20 9.25 -13.16 18.54
C TYR A 20 10.44 -12.83 19.43
N THR A 21 10.71 -13.71 20.40
CA THR A 21 11.92 -13.62 21.22
C THR A 21 13.14 -14.09 20.45
N GLY A 22 14.30 -13.45 20.66
CA GLY A 22 15.58 -13.92 20.14
C GLY A 22 15.98 -13.39 18.77
N LEU A 23 15.27 -12.39 18.24
CA LEU A 23 15.69 -11.68 17.04
C LEU A 23 17.01 -10.91 17.29
N SER A 24 17.89 -10.95 16.30
CA SER A 24 19.09 -10.12 16.25
C SER A 24 18.75 -8.66 15.93
N TYR A 25 19.67 -7.73 16.22
CA TYR A 25 19.42 -6.30 16.02
C TYR A 25 19.17 -5.95 14.54
N ASP A 26 19.83 -6.65 13.62
CA ASP A 26 19.66 -6.48 12.18
C ASP A 26 18.30 -6.99 11.74
N GLU A 27 17.86 -8.16 12.21
CA GLU A 27 16.50 -8.67 11.94
C GLU A 27 15.41 -7.72 12.46
N ILE A 28 15.59 -7.12 13.65
CA ILE A 28 14.64 -6.13 14.18
C ILE A 28 14.54 -4.92 13.23
N TRP A 29 15.67 -4.44 12.72
CA TRP A 29 15.73 -3.23 11.89
C TRP A 29 15.22 -3.45 10.46
N ILE A 30 15.57 -4.57 9.82
CA ILE A 30 15.23 -4.84 8.41
C ILE A 30 13.93 -5.63 8.24
N SER A 31 13.26 -6.03 9.33
CA SER A 31 11.99 -6.75 9.28
C SER A 31 10.96 -5.99 8.45
N GLU A 32 10.29 -6.68 7.53
CA GLU A 32 9.12 -6.21 6.76
C GLU A 32 7.80 -6.74 7.34
N SER A 33 7.73 -6.89 8.67
CA SER A 33 6.46 -7.21 9.34
C SER A 33 5.38 -6.18 8.98
N GLN A 34 4.17 -6.66 8.73
CA GLN A 34 3.02 -5.85 8.34
C GLN A 34 2.40 -5.12 9.54
N GLU A 35 1.49 -4.18 9.25
CA GLU A 35 0.69 -3.46 10.25
C GLU A 35 1.52 -2.61 11.23
N ARG A 36 2.61 -2.00 10.75
CA ARG A 36 3.44 -1.06 11.52
C ARG A 36 3.37 0.34 10.93
N MET A 37 3.31 1.33 11.81
CA MET A 37 3.35 2.74 11.44
C MET A 37 4.44 3.45 12.25
N ALA A 38 5.13 4.39 11.61
CA ALA A 38 6.06 5.30 12.30
C ALA A 38 5.44 6.70 12.34
N LEU A 39 5.51 7.34 13.52
CA LEU A 39 5.00 8.70 13.72
C LEU A 39 6.11 9.59 14.31
N ALA A 40 6.12 10.85 13.90
CA ALA A 40 6.93 11.91 14.50
C ALA A 40 6.03 12.78 15.36
N VAL A 41 6.37 12.92 16.64
CA VAL A 41 5.51 13.57 17.65
C VAL A 41 6.35 14.53 18.47
N PRO A 42 5.92 15.79 18.68
CA PRO A 42 6.57 16.69 19.61
C PRO A 42 6.58 16.10 21.04
N PRO A 43 7.68 16.23 21.80
CA PRO A 43 7.80 15.61 23.13
C PRO A 43 6.64 15.92 24.09
N GLU A 44 6.10 17.14 24.02
CA GLU A 44 4.97 17.62 24.83
C GLU A 44 3.64 16.89 24.57
N HIS A 45 3.50 16.18 23.44
CA HIS A 45 2.27 15.46 23.06
C HIS A 45 2.38 13.93 23.19
N ILE A 46 3.54 13.42 23.62
CA ILE A 46 3.77 11.96 23.71
C ILE A 46 2.78 11.30 24.68
N GLU A 47 2.60 11.86 25.88
CA GLU A 47 1.73 11.25 26.91
C GLU A 47 0.26 11.20 26.46
N GLU A 48 -0.21 12.26 25.81
CA GLU A 48 -1.57 12.35 25.26
C GLU A 48 -1.79 11.28 24.17
N LEU A 49 -0.85 11.17 23.22
CA LEU A 49 -0.94 10.21 22.13
C LEU A 49 -0.86 8.76 22.63
N MET A 50 0.03 8.48 23.58
CA MET A 50 0.14 7.14 24.18
C MET A 50 -1.14 6.74 24.91
N SER A 51 -1.80 7.69 25.58
CA SER A 51 -3.08 7.45 26.24
C SER A 51 -4.20 7.15 25.24
N LEU A 52 -4.21 7.83 24.09
CA LEU A 52 -5.15 7.57 22.99
C LEU A 52 -4.93 6.19 22.35
N PHE A 53 -3.68 5.79 22.11
CA PHE A 53 -3.41 4.44 21.60
C PHE A 53 -3.85 3.36 22.59
N ALA A 54 -3.60 3.57 23.88
CA ALA A 54 -4.05 2.65 24.92
C ALA A 54 -5.58 2.55 25.01
N SER A 55 -6.33 3.64 24.77
CA SER A 55 -7.81 3.58 24.77
C SER A 55 -8.39 2.78 23.61
N GLU A 56 -7.64 2.63 22.52
CA GLU A 56 -8.02 1.86 21.32
C GLU A 56 -7.35 0.48 21.24
N ASP A 57 -6.70 0.03 22.33
CA ASP A 57 -5.96 -1.25 22.40
C ASP A 57 -4.87 -1.40 21.33
N VAL A 58 -4.23 -0.28 20.96
CA VAL A 58 -3.14 -0.21 19.99
C VAL A 58 -1.79 -0.16 20.72
N GLU A 59 -0.90 -1.10 20.43
CA GLU A 59 0.45 -1.10 20.98
C GLU A 59 1.30 -0.01 20.33
N ALA A 60 1.92 0.84 21.15
CA ALA A 60 2.81 1.92 20.72
C ALA A 60 4.04 2.00 21.62
N ALA A 61 5.17 2.42 21.06
CA ALA A 61 6.41 2.60 21.80
C ALA A 61 7.22 3.77 21.23
N VAL A 62 7.83 4.56 22.13
CA VAL A 62 8.81 5.58 21.74
C VAL A 62 10.17 4.91 21.53
N ILE A 63 10.52 4.69 20.28
CA ILE A 63 11.73 3.94 19.90
C ILE A 63 12.94 4.82 19.62
N GLY A 64 12.80 6.15 19.60
CA GLY A 64 13.89 7.02 19.21
C GLY A 64 13.54 8.51 19.21
N GLU A 65 14.49 9.30 18.75
CA GLU A 65 14.40 10.76 18.65
C GLU A 65 15.12 11.26 17.39
N PHE A 66 14.62 12.35 16.82
CA PHE A 66 15.30 13.03 15.72
C PHE A 66 16.52 13.79 16.24
N THR A 67 17.58 13.79 15.44
CA THR A 67 18.81 14.54 15.70
C THR A 67 19.01 15.57 14.60
N ASN A 68 20.04 16.42 14.73
CA ASN A 68 20.39 17.44 13.74
C ASN A 68 21.76 17.20 13.08
N ASP A 69 22.34 16.01 13.28
CA ASP A 69 23.68 15.64 12.81
C ASP A 69 23.67 14.90 11.45
N ARG A 70 22.49 14.67 10.87
CA ARG A 70 22.25 13.96 9.60
C ARG A 70 22.83 12.55 9.60
N ARG A 71 22.73 11.86 10.73
CA ARG A 71 23.19 10.48 10.89
C ARG A 71 22.05 9.56 11.30
N LEU A 72 22.06 8.35 10.77
CA LEU A 72 21.27 7.22 11.26
C LEU A 72 22.11 6.49 12.30
N LYS A 73 21.69 6.58 13.57
CA LYS A 73 22.33 5.85 14.67
C LYS A 73 21.36 4.83 15.26
N LEU A 74 21.75 3.56 15.23
CA LEU A 74 20.99 2.47 15.84
C LEU A 74 21.71 1.98 17.08
N PHE A 75 20.97 1.87 18.18
CA PHE A 75 21.42 1.33 19.44
C PHE A 75 20.67 0.04 19.75
N TYR A 76 21.37 -0.93 20.32
CA TYR A 76 20.76 -2.14 20.86
C TYR A 76 21.43 -2.48 22.19
N GLN A 77 20.66 -2.47 23.28
CA GLN A 77 21.19 -2.71 24.64
C GLN A 77 22.40 -1.81 24.95
N ASP A 78 22.23 -0.49 24.73
CA ASP A 78 23.24 0.56 24.87
C ASP A 78 24.45 0.48 23.92
N ASN A 79 24.54 -0.54 23.05
CA ASN A 79 25.61 -0.66 22.06
C ASN A 79 25.23 0.04 20.76
N LEU A 80 26.12 0.88 20.22
CA LEU A 80 25.97 1.47 18.89
C LEU A 80 26.24 0.39 17.82
N VAL A 81 25.18 -0.09 17.17
CA VAL A 81 25.25 -1.19 16.18
C VAL A 81 25.25 -0.69 14.73
N CYS A 82 24.84 0.56 14.49
CA CYS A 82 24.93 1.19 13.17
C CYS A 82 25.14 2.70 13.32
N ASP A 83 26.04 3.25 12.50
CA ASP A 83 26.26 4.69 12.38
C ASP A 83 26.55 5.08 10.91
N LEU A 84 25.52 5.55 10.21
CA LEU A 84 25.60 5.89 8.78
C LEU A 84 25.20 7.35 8.54
N GLY A 85 25.87 8.01 7.58
CA GLY A 85 25.43 9.33 7.11
C GLY A 85 24.16 9.21 6.26
N MET A 86 23.17 10.08 6.48
CA MET A 86 21.91 10.06 5.71
C MET A 86 22.14 10.26 4.21
N GLU A 87 23.12 11.09 3.82
CA GLU A 87 23.47 11.29 2.41
C GLU A 87 23.96 10.00 1.75
N PHE A 88 24.80 9.22 2.43
CA PHE A 88 25.26 7.93 1.91
C PHE A 88 24.11 6.92 1.86
N LEU A 89 23.24 6.90 2.87
CA LEU A 89 22.09 5.98 2.90
C LEU A 89 21.16 6.19 1.69
N HIS A 90 20.88 7.45 1.34
CA HIS A 90 19.91 7.79 0.29
C HIS A 90 20.53 7.95 -1.12
N LYS A 91 21.82 8.33 -1.21
CA LYS A 91 22.50 8.63 -2.48
C LYS A 91 23.73 7.75 -2.74
N GLY A 92 24.00 6.78 -1.88
CA GLY A 92 25.18 5.92 -1.98
C GLY A 92 25.11 4.90 -3.11
N LEU A 93 23.91 4.61 -3.64
CA LEU A 93 23.73 3.69 -4.76
C LEU A 93 23.78 4.45 -6.10
N PRO A 94 24.77 4.19 -6.97
CA PRO A 94 24.84 4.84 -8.28
C PRO A 94 23.67 4.43 -9.17
N GLN A 95 23.09 5.40 -9.89
CA GLN A 95 22.01 5.13 -10.85
C GLN A 95 22.56 4.36 -12.06
N VAL A 96 21.97 3.20 -12.35
CA VAL A 96 22.27 2.42 -13.55
C VAL A 96 21.73 3.16 -14.78
N LYS A 97 22.58 3.39 -15.77
CA LYS A 97 22.19 3.96 -17.07
C LYS A 97 22.15 2.85 -18.12
N THR A 98 21.01 2.67 -18.76
CA THR A 98 20.81 1.70 -19.84
C THR A 98 20.32 2.40 -21.09
N GLU A 99 20.81 1.99 -22.26
CA GLU A 99 20.27 2.44 -23.53
C GLU A 99 19.03 1.61 -23.89
N ALA A 100 17.90 2.27 -24.07
CA ALA A 100 16.66 1.60 -24.51
C ALA A 100 16.63 1.57 -26.04
N VAL A 101 16.37 0.39 -26.61
CA VAL A 101 16.07 0.22 -28.04
C VAL A 101 14.61 -0.13 -28.17
N TRP A 102 13.84 0.73 -28.83
CA TRP A 102 12.44 0.43 -29.14
C TRP A 102 12.34 -0.18 -30.53
N GLN A 103 11.62 -1.30 -30.62
CA GLN A 103 11.25 -1.93 -31.88
C GLN A 103 9.74 -1.99 -31.94
N GLN A 104 9.16 -1.41 -32.99
CA GLN A 104 7.72 -1.45 -33.21
C GLN A 104 7.26 -2.90 -33.40
N PRO A 105 6.34 -3.42 -32.57
CA PRO A 105 5.72 -4.70 -32.85
C PRO A 105 4.93 -4.61 -34.16
N GLN A 106 5.18 -5.53 -35.09
CA GLN A 106 4.38 -5.67 -36.29
C GLN A 106 3.40 -6.82 -36.07
N HIS A 107 2.12 -6.50 -36.05
CA HIS A 107 1.03 -7.48 -36.01
C HIS A 107 0.37 -7.49 -37.39
N ALA A 108 0.36 -8.64 -38.05
CA ALA A 108 -0.40 -8.80 -39.29
C ALA A 108 -1.90 -8.74 -38.98
N GLU A 109 -2.66 -8.00 -39.78
CA GLU A 109 -4.12 -8.05 -39.69
C GLU A 109 -4.60 -9.47 -40.07
N PRO A 110 -5.53 -10.06 -39.31
CA PRO A 110 -6.13 -11.31 -39.69
C PRO A 110 -6.87 -11.19 -41.04
N ASP A 111 -6.47 -11.98 -42.03
CA ASP A 111 -7.11 -12.05 -43.34
C ASP A 111 -8.03 -13.28 -43.42
N PHE A 112 -9.32 -13.09 -43.17
CA PHE A 112 -10.34 -14.13 -43.29
C PHE A 112 -11.71 -13.50 -43.63
N SER A 113 -12.54 -14.25 -44.36
CA SER A 113 -13.92 -13.84 -44.66
C SER A 113 -14.80 -13.92 -43.41
N CYS A 114 -15.70 -12.94 -43.22
CA CYS A 114 -16.65 -12.95 -42.09
C CYS A 114 -17.51 -14.25 -42.11
N PRO A 115 -17.49 -15.04 -41.02
CA PRO A 115 -18.34 -16.23 -40.92
C PRO A 115 -19.82 -15.86 -40.98
N SER A 116 -20.64 -16.72 -41.58
CA SER A 116 -22.10 -16.55 -41.60
C SER A 116 -22.76 -16.78 -40.24
N ASP A 117 -22.09 -17.51 -39.34
CA ASP A 117 -22.51 -17.76 -37.97
C ASP A 117 -21.39 -17.33 -37.00
N LEU A 118 -21.71 -16.41 -36.09
CA LEU A 118 -20.79 -15.87 -35.09
C LEU A 118 -21.00 -16.48 -33.70
N THR A 119 -21.91 -17.44 -33.56
CA THR A 119 -22.32 -18.01 -32.26
C THR A 119 -21.13 -18.60 -31.50
N GLU A 120 -20.30 -19.42 -32.15
CA GLU A 120 -19.14 -20.04 -31.50
C GLU A 120 -18.10 -18.98 -31.09
N ALA A 121 -17.82 -18.01 -31.97
CA ALA A 121 -16.87 -16.93 -31.69
C ALA A 121 -17.33 -16.09 -30.49
N LEU A 122 -18.63 -15.74 -30.43
CA LEU A 122 -19.22 -15.02 -29.31
C LEU A 122 -19.13 -15.83 -28.01
N LEU A 123 -19.47 -17.12 -28.02
CA LEU A 123 -19.37 -17.98 -26.83
C LEU A 123 -17.93 -18.09 -26.33
N ARG A 124 -16.94 -18.15 -27.24
CA ARG A 124 -15.52 -18.14 -26.87
C ARG A 124 -15.08 -16.82 -26.25
N ILE A 125 -15.58 -15.69 -26.76
CA ILE A 125 -15.30 -14.37 -26.18
C ILE A 125 -15.93 -14.27 -24.79
N LEU A 126 -17.21 -14.61 -24.64
CA LEU A 126 -17.91 -14.57 -23.36
C LEU A 126 -17.32 -15.53 -22.32
N GLY A 127 -16.73 -16.65 -22.75
CA GLY A 127 -16.02 -17.59 -21.90
C GLY A 127 -14.57 -17.21 -21.57
N SER A 128 -14.01 -16.17 -22.20
CA SER A 128 -12.64 -15.72 -21.95
C SER A 128 -12.51 -15.08 -20.56
N TRP A 129 -11.43 -15.37 -19.84
CA TRP A 129 -11.15 -14.79 -18.52
C TRP A 129 -11.11 -13.25 -18.52
N ASN A 130 -10.82 -12.62 -19.65
CA ASN A 130 -10.82 -11.16 -19.78
C ASN A 130 -12.24 -10.57 -19.87
N VAL A 131 -13.24 -11.37 -20.24
CA VAL A 131 -14.60 -10.88 -20.57
C VAL A 131 -15.67 -11.49 -19.67
N CYS A 132 -15.55 -12.77 -19.31
CA CYS A 132 -16.55 -13.48 -18.52
C CYS A 132 -16.86 -12.77 -17.19
N SER A 133 -18.03 -13.09 -16.61
CA SER A 133 -18.46 -12.49 -15.35
C SER A 133 -17.40 -12.60 -14.24
N LYS A 134 -17.15 -11.48 -13.56
CA LYS A 134 -16.28 -11.39 -12.37
C LYS A 134 -17.06 -11.46 -11.06
N GLU A 135 -18.35 -11.76 -11.14
CA GLU A 135 -19.27 -11.82 -9.99
C GLU A 135 -18.73 -12.66 -8.83
N TRP A 136 -18.12 -13.81 -9.11
CA TRP A 136 -17.58 -14.70 -8.08
C TRP A 136 -16.49 -14.04 -7.23
N VAL A 137 -15.68 -13.14 -7.80
CA VAL A 137 -14.69 -12.34 -7.06
C VAL A 137 -15.42 -11.24 -6.30
N ILE A 138 -16.28 -10.50 -7.00
CA ILE A 138 -16.95 -9.32 -6.47
C ILE A 138 -17.76 -9.66 -5.21
N ARG A 139 -18.48 -10.79 -5.20
CA ARG A 139 -19.33 -11.20 -4.07
C ARG A 139 -18.56 -11.64 -2.82
N GLN A 140 -17.26 -11.85 -2.89
CA GLN A 140 -16.46 -12.19 -1.71
C GLN A 140 -16.15 -10.97 -0.83
N TYR A 141 -16.31 -9.76 -1.38
CA TYR A 141 -16.05 -8.52 -0.67
C TYR A 141 -17.35 -7.85 -0.22
N ASP A 142 -17.29 -7.21 0.93
CA ASP A 142 -18.34 -6.32 1.40
C ASP A 142 -18.29 -4.99 0.63
N HIS A 143 -19.45 -4.50 0.20
CA HIS A 143 -19.59 -3.25 -0.56
C HIS A 143 -20.39 -2.18 0.19
N GLU A 144 -20.70 -2.38 1.46
CA GLU A 144 -21.65 -1.57 2.24
C GLU A 144 -21.06 -1.00 3.55
N VAL A 145 -19.89 -1.46 3.99
CA VAL A 145 -19.19 -0.89 5.14
C VAL A 145 -19.14 0.64 5.06
N GLN A 146 -19.49 1.30 6.18
CA GLN A 146 -19.65 2.75 6.34
C GLN A 146 -20.85 3.39 5.61
N GLY A 147 -21.65 2.64 4.85
CA GLY A 147 -22.89 3.12 4.23
C GLY A 147 -22.69 4.21 3.16
N GLY A 148 -21.45 4.41 2.69
CA GLY A 148 -21.09 5.45 1.73
C GLY A 148 -21.24 5.02 0.27
N SER A 149 -21.51 3.75 -0.03
CA SER A 149 -21.61 3.25 -1.40
C SER A 149 -22.90 3.70 -2.07
N VAL A 150 -22.77 4.49 -3.14
CA VAL A 150 -23.89 5.01 -3.94
C VAL A 150 -24.14 4.11 -5.16
N LEU A 151 -23.09 3.82 -5.93
CA LEU A 151 -23.13 2.88 -7.04
C LEU A 151 -22.24 1.69 -6.71
N LYS A 152 -22.86 0.51 -6.62
CA LYS A 152 -22.21 -0.75 -6.29
C LYS A 152 -21.64 -1.42 -7.55
N PRO A 153 -20.65 -2.33 -7.40
CA PRO A 153 -20.06 -3.03 -8.55
C PRO A 153 -21.05 -3.92 -9.31
N LEU A 154 -22.12 -4.38 -8.66
CA LEU A 154 -23.23 -5.09 -9.31
C LEU A 154 -24.51 -4.27 -9.20
N VAL A 155 -25.18 -4.11 -10.33
CA VAL A 155 -26.37 -3.28 -10.53
C VAL A 155 -27.52 -4.12 -11.12
N GLY A 156 -28.66 -3.48 -11.35
CA GLY A 156 -29.86 -4.15 -11.84
C GLY A 156 -30.76 -4.64 -10.71
N LYS A 157 -31.92 -5.18 -11.08
CA LYS A 157 -32.95 -5.60 -10.13
C LYS A 157 -32.45 -6.69 -9.18
N ASP A 158 -31.64 -7.61 -9.72
CA ASP A 158 -31.15 -8.79 -9.01
C ASP A 158 -29.68 -8.64 -8.56
N ASN A 159 -29.08 -7.47 -8.77
CA ASN A 159 -27.66 -7.16 -8.49
C ASN A 159 -26.71 -8.18 -9.13
N ASP A 160 -26.89 -8.43 -10.43
CA ASP A 160 -26.15 -9.39 -11.25
C ASP A 160 -25.52 -8.76 -12.50
N GLY A 161 -25.87 -7.52 -12.83
CA GLY A 161 -25.26 -6.76 -13.92
C GLY A 161 -23.96 -6.08 -13.47
N PRO A 162 -22.85 -6.17 -14.20
CA PRO A 162 -21.64 -5.41 -13.86
C PRO A 162 -21.86 -3.91 -14.04
N GLY A 163 -21.41 -3.11 -13.07
CA GLY A 163 -21.30 -1.66 -13.20
C GLY A 163 -19.95 -1.25 -13.80
N ASP A 164 -19.93 -0.15 -14.56
CA ASP A 164 -18.71 0.37 -15.20
C ASP A 164 -17.84 1.22 -14.25
N ALA A 165 -18.38 1.60 -13.10
CA ALA A 165 -17.70 2.43 -12.10
C ALA A 165 -18.21 2.10 -10.69
N ALA A 166 -17.40 2.46 -9.70
CA ALA A 166 -17.82 2.53 -8.30
C ALA A 166 -17.98 3.99 -7.90
N ILE A 167 -19.06 4.30 -7.16
CA ILE A 167 -19.31 5.65 -6.64
C ILE A 167 -19.48 5.56 -5.14
N THR A 168 -18.64 6.28 -4.41
CA THR A 168 -18.73 6.40 -2.95
C THR A 168 -18.96 7.84 -2.56
N ARG A 169 -19.66 8.03 -1.45
CA ARG A 169 -19.91 9.32 -0.81
C ARG A 169 -19.12 9.35 0.49
N PRO A 170 -17.97 10.07 0.54
CA PRO A 170 -17.14 10.13 1.74
C PRO A 170 -17.82 10.88 2.91
N LEU A 171 -18.66 11.87 2.60
CA LEU A 171 -19.38 12.68 3.57
C LEU A 171 -20.88 12.41 3.45
N LEU A 172 -21.49 11.77 4.45
CA LEU A 172 -22.89 11.34 4.41
C LEU A 172 -23.89 12.50 4.30
N ASP A 173 -23.51 13.70 4.73
CA ASP A 173 -24.33 14.92 4.66
C ASP A 173 -24.12 15.73 3.37
N SER A 174 -23.31 15.23 2.43
CA SER A 174 -23.01 15.88 1.16
C SER A 174 -23.61 15.11 -0.01
N GLU A 175 -23.87 15.78 -1.13
CA GLU A 175 -24.19 15.12 -2.41
C GLU A 175 -22.93 14.89 -3.27
N VAL A 176 -21.75 15.30 -2.77
CA VAL A 176 -20.48 15.11 -3.48
C VAL A 176 -20.01 13.66 -3.36
N GLY A 177 -19.75 13.03 -4.51
CA GLY A 177 -19.23 11.66 -4.61
C GLY A 177 -17.83 11.60 -5.22
N VAL A 178 -17.12 10.52 -4.92
CA VAL A 178 -15.88 10.12 -5.58
C VAL A 178 -16.20 8.96 -6.52
N ILE A 179 -15.72 9.08 -7.75
CA ILE A 179 -15.93 8.09 -8.81
C ILE A 179 -14.60 7.41 -9.11
N VAL A 180 -14.60 6.09 -9.10
CA VAL A 180 -13.47 5.27 -9.53
C VAL A 180 -13.93 4.39 -10.69
N ALA A 181 -13.24 4.51 -11.82
CA ALA A 181 -13.48 3.76 -13.04
C ALA A 181 -12.14 3.38 -13.70
N ASN A 182 -12.15 2.35 -14.55
CA ASN A 182 -10.99 1.90 -15.34
C ASN A 182 -11.17 2.24 -16.81
#